data_AF-A0A0F4LNH7-F1
#
_entry.id   AF-A0A0F4LNH7-F1
#
_cell.length_a   1.000
_cell.length_b   1.000
_cell.length_c   1.000
_cell.angle_alpha   90.00
_cell.angle_beta   90.00
_cell.angle_gamma   90.00
#
_symmetry.space_group_name_H-M   'P 1'
#
loop_
_entity.id
_entity.type
_entity.pdbx_description
1 polymer ?
#
loop_
_entity_poly.entity_id
_entity_poly.type
_entity_poly.pdbx_seq_one_letter_code
_entity_poly.pdbx_strand_id
1 'polypeptide(L)'
;MAKVSIKCQMLKSEYKAVEDFLRANFEMSRGDEKDFISMMIFYFANEELQLEEDSQDTFDFKKVINDFWEVQYEINQTEDSSCMIAAKIPIQTFTKLFNKQRSLYPEIAKCEGKVKRNFIVYLSYILVSSIKGGKLSPKFIFDKKIGIKQ
;
A
#
# COMPACT_ATOMS: atom_id res chain seq x y z
N MET A 1 7.20 16.91 -13.52
CA MET A 1 6.02 16.02 -13.46
C MET A 1 5.20 16.40 -12.23
N ALA A 2 3.90 16.68 -12.37
CA ALA A 2 3.06 17.12 -11.26
C ALA A 2 2.86 15.98 -10.24
N LYS A 3 2.91 16.31 -8.94
CA LYS A 3 2.73 15.37 -7.83
C LYS A 3 1.53 15.78 -6.97
N VAL A 4 0.86 14.80 -6.38
CA VAL A 4 -0.20 14.97 -5.39
C VAL A 4 0.28 14.55 -4.01
N SER A 5 -0.09 15.34 -3.00
CA SER A 5 0.10 15.00 -1.59
C SER A 5 -1.13 14.27 -1.09
N ILE A 6 -0.95 13.04 -0.63
CA ILE A 6 -2.03 12.17 -0.18
C ILE A 6 -1.82 11.84 1.29
N LYS A 7 -2.93 11.82 2.03
CA LYS A 7 -2.99 11.37 3.43
C LYS A 7 -3.93 10.19 3.55
N CYS A 8 -3.45 9.12 4.16
CA CYS A 8 -4.16 7.85 4.37
C CYS A 8 -3.88 7.32 5.78
N GLN A 9 -4.77 6.48 6.27
CA GLN A 9 -4.61 5.75 7.52
C GLN A 9 -4.46 4.26 7.25
N MET A 10 -3.66 3.63 8.09
CA MET A 10 -3.39 2.20 8.15
C MET A 10 -3.22 1.82 9.62
N LEU A 11 -3.51 0.58 10.01
CA LEU A 11 -3.22 0.14 11.37
C LEU A 11 -1.71 0.18 11.64
N LYS A 12 -1.31 0.51 12.87
CA LYS A 12 0.10 0.54 13.27
C LYS A 12 0.76 -0.83 13.08
N SER A 13 0.03 -1.92 13.31
CA SER A 13 0.47 -3.30 13.09
C SER A 13 0.79 -3.57 11.62
N GLU A 14 -0.11 -3.18 10.71
CA GLU A 14 0.06 -3.32 9.26
C GLU A 14 1.23 -2.47 8.76
N TYR A 15 1.32 -1.22 9.20
CA TYR A 15 2.43 -0.33 8.85
C TYR A 15 3.76 -0.91 9.29
N LYS A 16 3.82 -1.45 10.52
CA LYS A 16 5.01 -2.08 11.07
C LYS A 16 5.41 -3.32 10.28
N ALA A 17 4.47 -4.13 9.82
CA ALA A 17 4.76 -5.29 8.97
C ALA A 17 5.40 -4.86 7.64
N VAL A 18 4.87 -3.83 6.99
CA VAL A 18 5.45 -3.27 5.75
C VAL A 18 6.84 -2.68 6.01
N GLU A 19 7.00 -1.92 7.10
CA GLU A 19 8.28 -1.33 7.50
C GLU A 19 9.35 -2.40 7.77
N ASP A 20 9.01 -3.43 8.55
CA ASP A 20 9.92 -4.52 8.90
C ASP A 20 10.29 -5.33 7.63
N PHE A 21 9.35 -5.54 6.71
CA PHE A 21 9.63 -6.13 5.40
C PHE A 21 10.61 -5.27 4.58
N LEU A 22 10.39 -3.96 4.49
CA LEU A 22 11.26 -3.08 3.71
C LEU A 22 12.67 -3.02 4.30
N ARG A 23 12.80 -2.93 5.63
CA ARG A 23 14.11 -2.95 6.30
C ARG A 23 14.87 -4.26 6.12
N ALA A 24 14.16 -5.38 5.99
CA ALA A 24 14.77 -6.67 5.72
C ALA A 24 15.32 -6.78 4.28
N ASN A 25 14.71 -6.06 3.33
CA ASN A 25 14.92 -6.28 1.89
C ASN A 25 15.63 -5.13 1.15
N PHE A 26 15.67 -3.93 1.73
CA PHE A 26 16.20 -2.74 1.07
C PHE A 26 17.23 -2.04 1.96
N GLU A 27 18.30 -1.54 1.35
CA GLU A 27 19.21 -0.62 2.00
C GLU A 27 18.70 0.82 1.81
N MET A 28 18.58 1.56 2.91
CA MET A 28 17.96 2.87 2.94
C MET A 28 18.76 3.85 3.79
N SER A 29 18.86 5.10 3.35
CA SER A 29 19.38 6.17 4.19
C SER A 29 18.35 6.49 5.29
N ARG A 30 18.80 6.69 6.53
CA ARG A 30 17.90 7.10 7.65
C ARG A 30 17.16 8.41 7.35
N GLY A 31 17.74 9.28 6.53
CA GLY A 31 17.16 10.58 6.17
C GLY A 31 15.98 10.47 5.21
N ASP A 32 15.91 9.41 4.39
CA ASP A 32 14.86 9.21 3.38
C ASP A 32 13.89 8.08 3.72
N GLU A 33 14.09 7.38 4.84
CA GLU A 33 13.35 6.16 5.21
C GLU A 33 11.82 6.35 5.18
N LYS A 34 11.30 7.44 5.76
CA LYS A 34 9.85 7.71 5.77
C LYS A 34 9.27 7.99 4.38
N ASP A 35 10.00 8.75 3.55
CA ASP A 35 9.60 9.05 2.18
C ASP A 35 9.60 7.76 1.33
N PHE A 36 10.62 6.92 1.55
CA PHE A 36 10.76 5.64 0.86
C PHE A 36 9.65 4.66 1.24
N ILE A 37 9.41 4.42 2.54
CA ILE A 37 8.34 3.53 3.01
C ILE A 37 7.00 4.01 2.46
N SER A 38 6.73 5.33 2.53
CA SER A 38 5.51 5.90 1.99
C SER A 38 5.38 5.65 0.49
N MET A 39 6.46 5.76 -0.28
CA MET A 39 6.42 5.46 -1.72
C MET A 39 6.20 3.96 -1.99
N MET A 40 6.88 3.09 -1.24
CA MET A 40 6.79 1.64 -1.38
C MET A 40 5.41 1.09 -1.05
N ILE A 41 4.71 1.66 -0.07
CA ILE A 41 3.31 1.31 0.24
C ILE A 41 2.43 1.45 -1.01
N PHE A 42 2.52 2.57 -1.73
CA PHE A 42 1.71 2.76 -2.93
C PHE A 42 2.19 1.94 -4.13
N TYR A 43 3.50 1.63 -4.19
CA TYR A 43 4.03 0.71 -5.18
C TYR A 43 3.47 -0.70 -4.95
N PHE A 44 3.57 -1.25 -3.73
CA PHE A 44 3.02 -2.55 -3.36
C PHE A 44 1.50 -2.62 -3.56
N ALA A 45 0.76 -1.56 -3.23
CA ALA A 45 -0.66 -1.50 -3.53
C ALA A 45 -0.97 -1.60 -5.05
N ASN A 46 -0.11 -1.03 -5.90
CA ASN A 46 -0.26 -1.15 -7.36
C ASN A 46 0.06 -2.56 -7.85
N GLU A 47 1.12 -3.18 -7.31
CA GLU A 47 1.49 -4.56 -7.65
C GLU A 47 0.41 -5.55 -7.22
N GLU A 48 -0.19 -5.38 -6.03
CA GLU A 48 -1.32 -6.22 -5.58
C GLU A 48 -2.49 -6.16 -6.57
N LEU A 49 -2.91 -4.94 -6.96
CA LEU A 49 -3.99 -4.76 -7.93
C LEU A 49 -3.64 -5.34 -9.31
N GLN A 50 -2.36 -5.38 -9.69
CA GLN A 50 -1.95 -6.02 -10.94
C GLN A 50 -2.06 -7.55 -10.84
N LEU A 51 -1.58 -8.14 -9.74
CA LEU A 51 -1.69 -9.59 -9.51
C LEU A 51 -3.14 -10.06 -9.48
N GLU A 52 -4.02 -9.29 -8.84
CA GLU A 52 -5.46 -9.55 -8.81
C GLU A 52 -6.10 -9.46 -10.20
N GLU A 53 -5.75 -8.45 -11.00
CA GLU A 53 -6.24 -8.28 -12.37
C GLU A 53 -5.83 -9.47 -13.25
N ASP A 54 -4.62 -9.98 -13.07
CA ASP A 54 -4.09 -11.11 -13.84
C ASP A 54 -4.62 -12.48 -13.33
N SER A 55 -5.16 -12.54 -12.10
CA SER A 55 -5.53 -13.80 -11.41
C SER A 55 -6.98 -13.85 -10.93
N GLN A 56 -7.88 -13.06 -11.53
CA GLN A 56 -9.26 -12.84 -11.06
C GLN A 56 -10.03 -14.13 -10.72
N ASP A 57 -9.82 -15.21 -11.48
CA ASP A 57 -10.54 -16.49 -11.29
C ASP A 57 -10.21 -17.20 -9.97
N THR A 58 -9.12 -16.83 -9.30
CA THR A 58 -8.62 -17.51 -8.09
C THR A 58 -8.67 -16.64 -6.84
N PHE A 59 -9.08 -15.38 -6.98
CA PHE A 59 -8.98 -14.38 -5.92
C PHE A 59 -10.32 -14.19 -5.19
N ASP A 60 -10.33 -14.30 -3.86
CA ASP A 60 -11.54 -14.11 -3.05
C ASP A 60 -11.76 -12.65 -2.68
N PHE A 61 -12.33 -11.89 -3.63
CA PHE A 61 -12.64 -10.47 -3.45
C PHE A 61 -13.53 -10.19 -2.23
N LYS A 62 -14.48 -11.10 -1.93
CA LYS A 62 -15.42 -10.91 -0.82
C LYS A 62 -14.69 -10.97 0.51
N LYS A 63 -13.75 -11.92 0.64
CA LYS A 63 -12.91 -12.01 1.84
C LYS A 63 -12.10 -10.73 2.05
N VAL A 64 -11.42 -10.24 1.00
CA VAL A 64 -10.61 -9.00 1.10
C VAL A 64 -11.44 -7.80 1.53
N ILE A 65 -12.65 -7.64 0.97
CA ILE A 65 -13.56 -6.56 1.37
C ILE A 65 -14.00 -6.69 2.83
N ASN A 66 -14.36 -7.90 3.27
CA ASN A 66 -14.78 -8.14 4.65
C ASN A 66 -13.64 -7.85 5.65
N ASP A 67 -12.45 -8.40 5.40
CA ASP A 67 -11.26 -8.20 6.23
C ASP A 67 -10.91 -6.70 6.29
N PHE A 68 -11.03 -5.97 5.18
CA PHE A 68 -10.83 -4.51 5.17
C PHE A 68 -11.84 -3.76 6.04
N TRP A 69 -13.10 -4.17 6.08
CA TRP A 69 -14.10 -3.49 6.90
C TRP A 69 -13.85 -3.65 8.39
N GLU A 70 -13.29 -4.78 8.82
CA GLU A 70 -12.83 -4.99 10.20
C GLU A 70 -11.67 -4.03 10.54
N VAL A 71 -10.69 -3.90 9.63
CA VAL A 71 -9.59 -2.93 9.75
C VAL A 71 -10.12 -1.50 9.83
N GLN A 72 -11.05 -1.13 8.94
CA GLN A 72 -11.62 0.21 8.89
C GLN A 72 -12.46 0.53 10.13
N TYR A 73 -13.09 -0.48 10.74
CA TYR A 73 -13.75 -0.35 12.04
C TYR A 73 -12.73 -0.08 13.15
N GLU A 74 -11.63 -0.83 13.22
CA GLU A 74 -10.58 -0.63 14.22
C GLU A 74 -9.91 0.75 14.12
N ILE A 75 -9.65 1.23 12.90
CA ILE A 75 -9.14 2.60 12.66
C ILE A 75 -10.11 3.66 13.21
N ASN A 76 -11.42 3.40 13.18
CA ASN A 76 -12.43 4.35 13.62
C ASN A 76 -12.69 4.31 15.13
N GLN A 77 -12.44 3.19 15.81
CA GLN A 77 -12.71 3.03 17.25
C GLN A 77 -11.67 3.69 18.15
N THR A 78 -10.41 3.75 17.72
CA THR A 78 -9.32 4.26 18.56
C THR A 78 -8.34 5.10 17.77
N GLU A 79 -8.04 6.32 18.23
CA GLU A 79 -7.00 7.15 17.61
C GLU A 79 -5.61 6.48 17.67
N ASP A 80 -5.38 5.62 18.67
CA ASP A 80 -4.11 4.94 18.89
C ASP A 80 -3.87 3.69 18.04
N SER A 81 -4.87 3.13 17.36
CA SER A 81 -4.68 1.91 16.54
C SER A 81 -4.03 2.20 15.18
N SER A 82 -4.12 3.45 14.71
CA SER A 82 -3.74 3.81 13.34
C SER A 82 -2.57 4.79 13.28
N CYS A 83 -1.92 4.83 12.12
CA CYS A 83 -0.91 5.84 11.80
C CYS A 83 -1.31 6.60 10.52
N MET A 84 -0.89 7.86 10.44
CA MET A 84 -1.07 8.68 9.25
C MET A 84 0.13 8.53 8.33
N ILE A 85 -0.11 8.06 7.12
CA ILE A 85 0.89 8.01 6.05
C ILE A 85 0.67 9.23 5.14
N ALA A 86 1.74 9.98 4.89
CA ALA A 86 1.74 11.12 3.99
C ALA A 86 2.71 10.87 2.83
N ALA A 87 2.18 10.77 1.61
CA ALA A 87 2.97 10.46 0.43
C ALA A 87 2.85 11.54 -0.64
N LYS A 88 3.95 11.80 -1.37
CA LYS A 88 3.98 12.64 -2.57
C LYS A 88 4.17 11.78 -3.81
N ILE A 89 3.09 11.58 -4.56
CA ILE A 89 3.05 10.61 -5.65
C ILE A 89 2.81 11.33 -6.98
N PRO A 90 3.44 10.91 -8.09
CA PRO A 90 3.07 11.41 -9.41
C PRO A 90 1.57 11.24 -9.68
N ILE A 91 0.92 12.28 -10.23
CA ILE A 91 -0.54 12.27 -10.50
C ILE A 91 -0.94 11.06 -11.35
N GLN A 92 -0.14 10.73 -12.37
CA GLN A 92 -0.43 9.62 -13.27
C GLN A 92 -0.44 8.27 -12.54
N THR A 93 0.52 8.03 -11.64
CA THR A 93 0.56 6.82 -10.80
C THR A 93 -0.66 6.75 -9.90
N PHE A 94 -1.02 7.86 -9.25
CA PHE A 94 -2.21 7.93 -8.40
C PHE A 94 -3.50 7.66 -9.18
N THR A 95 -3.66 8.27 -10.35
CA THR A 95 -4.84 8.07 -11.21
C THR A 95 -4.92 6.61 -11.70
N LYS A 96 -3.81 6.01 -12.13
CA LYS A 96 -3.77 4.61 -12.57
C LYS A 96 -4.19 3.66 -11.45
N LEU A 97 -3.62 3.85 -10.26
CA LEU A 97 -3.93 3.07 -9.07
C LEU A 97 -5.42 3.12 -8.72
N PHE A 98 -6.02 4.31 -8.69
CA PHE A 98 -7.45 4.47 -8.39
C PHE A 98 -8.38 3.94 -9.48
N ASN A 99 -7.96 3.99 -10.75
CA ASN A 99 -8.75 3.40 -11.84
C ASN A 99 -8.77 1.86 -11.75
N LYS A 100 -7.62 1.23 -11.47
CA LYS A 100 -7.53 -0.22 -11.21
C LYS A 100 -8.38 -0.64 -10.02
N GLN A 101 -8.23 0.06 -8.89
CA GLN A 101 -9.04 -0.17 -7.69
C GLN A 101 -10.53 -0.07 -8.00
N ARG A 102 -10.96 0.91 -8.80
CA ARG A 102 -12.37 1.05 -9.19
C ARG A 102 -12.90 -0.13 -10.00
N SER A 103 -12.07 -0.67 -10.89
CA SER A 103 -12.44 -1.80 -11.74
C SER A 103 -12.59 -3.09 -10.92
N LEU A 104 -11.64 -3.36 -10.02
CA LEU A 104 -11.58 -4.59 -9.22
C LEU A 104 -12.50 -4.54 -7.98
N TYR A 105 -12.63 -3.37 -7.35
CA TYR A 105 -13.40 -3.17 -6.12
C TYR A 105 -14.44 -2.06 -6.27
N PRO A 106 -15.50 -2.28 -7.09
CA PRO A 106 -16.52 -1.27 -7.34
C PRO A 106 -17.28 -0.85 -6.08
N GLU A 107 -17.36 -1.72 -5.06
CA GLU A 107 -17.97 -1.41 -3.77
C GLU A 107 -17.19 -0.33 -3.01
N ILE A 108 -15.87 -0.50 -2.88
CA ILE A 108 -14.99 0.50 -2.27
C ILE A 108 -14.99 1.80 -3.09
N ALA A 109 -15.11 1.70 -4.42
CA ALA A 109 -15.16 2.86 -5.29
C ALA A 109 -16.38 3.78 -5.06
N LYS A 110 -17.44 3.29 -4.41
CA LYS A 110 -18.62 4.07 -4.03
C LYS A 110 -18.46 4.81 -2.68
N CYS A 111 -17.47 4.44 -1.87
CA CYS A 111 -17.26 5.02 -0.54
C CYS A 111 -16.73 6.47 -0.60
N GLU A 112 -16.49 7.07 0.56
CA GLU A 112 -15.82 8.37 0.69
C GLU A 112 -14.33 8.30 0.32
N GLY A 113 -13.74 9.45 -0.02
CA GLY A 113 -12.34 9.54 -0.43
C GLY A 113 -11.34 9.05 0.63
N LYS A 114 -11.67 9.16 1.93
CA LYS A 114 -10.82 8.65 3.02
C LYS A 114 -10.76 7.12 3.02
N VAL A 115 -11.92 6.46 2.96
CA VAL A 115 -12.02 4.99 2.93
C VAL A 115 -11.28 4.42 1.72
N LYS A 116 -11.45 5.01 0.53
CA LYS A 116 -10.70 4.57 -0.67
C LYS A 116 -9.19 4.65 -0.47
N ARG A 117 -8.70 5.74 0.11
CA ARG A 117 -7.27 5.92 0.38
C ARG A 117 -6.74 4.92 1.42
N ASN A 118 -7.54 4.60 2.43
CA ASN A 118 -7.20 3.57 3.43
C ASN A 118 -7.17 2.18 2.80
N PHE A 119 -8.14 1.86 1.94
CA PHE A 119 -8.15 0.61 1.20
C PHE A 119 -6.91 0.44 0.32
N ILE A 120 -6.50 1.51 -0.37
CA ILE A 120 -5.26 1.49 -1.15
C ILE A 120 -4.04 1.12 -0.30
N VAL A 121 -3.87 1.70 0.89
CA VAL A 121 -2.72 1.32 1.72
C VAL A 121 -2.89 -0.09 2.28
N TYR A 122 -4.11 -0.51 2.62
CA TYR A 122 -4.38 -1.88 3.07
C TYR A 122 -3.93 -2.95 2.05
N LEU A 123 -4.13 -2.72 0.74
CA LEU A 123 -3.64 -3.62 -0.31
C LEU A 123 -2.12 -3.83 -0.27
N SER A 124 -1.35 -2.82 0.15
CA SER A 124 0.10 -2.98 0.32
C SER A 124 0.47 -3.98 1.42
N TYR A 125 -0.33 -4.02 2.50
CA TYR A 125 -0.15 -4.96 3.59
C TYR A 125 -0.54 -6.39 3.16
N ILE A 126 -1.61 -6.55 2.37
CA ILE A 126 -1.98 -7.85 1.80
C ILE A 126 -0.82 -8.43 1.00
N LEU A 127 -0.23 -7.65 0.09
CA LEU A 127 0.91 -8.10 -0.70
C LEU A 127 2.08 -8.51 0.18
N VAL A 128 2.48 -7.66 1.13
CA VAL A 128 3.60 -7.98 2.03
C VAL A 128 3.32 -9.25 2.84
N SER A 129 2.08 -9.45 3.28
CA SER A 129 1.68 -10.63 4.07
C SER A 129 1.60 -11.91 3.24
N SER A 130 1.37 -11.81 1.93
CA SER A 130 1.30 -12.98 1.04
C SER A 130 2.68 -13.52 0.64
N ILE A 131 3.73 -12.69 0.72
CA ILE A 131 5.13 -13.08 0.43
C ILE A 131 5.67 -13.99 1.54
N LYS A 132 5.51 -15.31 1.36
CA LYS A 132 6.05 -16.34 2.26
C LYS A 132 7.57 -16.20 2.44
N GLY A 133 8.02 -15.91 3.66
CA GLY A 133 9.45 -15.92 4.04
C GLY A 133 10.16 -14.56 4.02
N GLY A 134 9.46 -13.46 3.69
CA GLY A 134 9.93 -12.09 3.96
C GLY A 134 11.23 -11.66 3.26
N LYS A 135 11.69 -12.38 2.24
CA LYS A 135 12.93 -12.06 1.51
C LYS A 135 12.74 -12.03 0.00
N LEU A 136 12.88 -10.85 -0.59
CA LEU A 136 13.18 -10.64 -2.00
C LEU A 136 14.70 -10.77 -2.16
N SER A 137 15.18 -11.86 -2.76
CA SER A 137 16.61 -11.99 -3.07
C SER A 137 16.87 -11.49 -4.50
N PRO A 138 17.92 -10.66 -4.77
CA PRO A 138 18.79 -9.90 -3.86
C PRO A 138 18.24 -8.51 -3.51
N LYS A 139 18.86 -7.86 -2.51
CA LYS A 139 18.44 -6.58 -1.94
C LYS A 139 18.49 -5.46 -2.97
N PHE A 140 17.36 -4.83 -3.21
CA PHE A 140 17.30 -3.65 -4.08
C PHE A 140 17.78 -2.41 -3.31
N ILE A 141 18.52 -1.52 -3.99
CA ILE A 141 18.96 -0.23 -3.46
C ILE A 141 18.03 0.85 -4.00
N PHE A 142 17.45 1.65 -3.10
CA PHE A 142 16.65 2.81 -3.51
C PHE A 142 17.49 4.08 -3.57
N ASP A 143 17.48 4.74 -4.73
CA ASP A 143 18.05 6.07 -4.93
C ASP A 143 16.93 7.07 -5.30
N LYS A 144 16.82 8.17 -4.57
CA LYS A 144 15.78 9.20 -4.76
C LYS A 144 15.80 9.87 -6.15
N LYS A 145 16.94 9.86 -6.84
CA LYS A 145 17.12 10.42 -8.20
C LYS A 145 16.89 9.37 -9.29
N ILE A 146 17.19 8.10 -9.01
CA ILE A 146 17.30 7.05 -10.05
C ILE A 146 16.21 5.96 -9.92
N GLY A 147 15.54 5.86 -8.77
CA GLY A 147 14.54 4.82 -8.48
C GLY A 147 15.13 3.60 -7.78
N ILE A 148 14.46 2.45 -7.92
CA ILE A 148 14.89 1.17 -7.35
C ILE A 148 15.88 0.52 -8.32
N LYS A 149 17.09 0.16 -7.85
CA LYS A 149 18.08 -0.63 -8.59
C LYS A 149 18.22 -2.02 -7.97
N GLN A 150 18.37 -3.02 -8.83
CA GLN A 150 18.65 -4.42 -8.44
C GLN A 150 20.16 -4.66 -8.41
#